data_AF-L7MFG7-F1
#
_entry.id   AF-L7MFG7-F1
#
_cell.length_a   1.000
_cell.length_b   1.000
_cell.length_c   1.000
_cell.angle_alpha   90.00
_cell.angle_beta   90.00
_cell.angle_gamma   90.00
#
_symmetry.space_group_name_H-M   'P 1'
#
loop_
_entity.id
_entity.type
_entity.pdbx_description
1 polymer ?
#
loop_
_entity_poly.entity_id
_entity_poly.type
_entity_poly.pdbx_seq_one_letter_code
_entity_poly.pdbx_strand_id
1 'polypeptide(L)'
;LSATELHWDRLIETLKRSRVGPAGVARAVEELNSMQRVELVNNDPVSCAIYTHRIFNVILNILRDKRCSPFKPYVVVDFFKRVEFQERGSAHIHTILWLDNAPQDEVSGDMPRTL
;
A
#
# COMPACT_ATOMS: atom_id res chain seq x y z
N LEU A 1 -13.57 -5.67 -5.90
CA LEU A 1 -12.29 -5.80 -6.64
C LEU A 1 -11.42 -4.60 -6.28
N SER A 2 -10.29 -4.82 -5.60
CA SER A 2 -9.18 -3.86 -5.66
C SER A 2 -7.87 -4.64 -5.67
N ALA A 3 -7.62 -5.38 -6.75
CA ALA A 3 -6.35 -6.07 -6.98
C ALA A 3 -5.30 -5.08 -7.50
N THR A 4 -4.96 -4.07 -6.68
CA THR A 4 -4.03 -2.99 -7.04
C THR A 4 -2.66 -3.53 -7.46
N GLU A 5 -2.27 -4.68 -6.93
CA GLU A 5 -1.03 -5.40 -7.22
C GLU A 5 -0.87 -5.73 -8.72
N LEU A 6 -1.99 -5.99 -9.44
CA LEU A 6 -1.96 -6.25 -10.87
C LEU A 6 -1.46 -5.05 -11.68
N HIS A 7 -1.63 -3.83 -11.15
CA HIS A 7 -1.30 -2.58 -11.81
C HIS A 7 0.06 -2.00 -11.36
N TRP A 8 0.76 -2.66 -10.44
CA TRP A 8 2.09 -2.23 -10.04
C TRP A 8 3.16 -2.85 -10.95
N ASP A 9 3.48 -2.18 -12.06
CA ASP A 9 4.41 -2.71 -13.07
C ASP A 9 5.76 -3.12 -12.48
N ARG A 10 6.28 -2.36 -11.49
CA ARG A 10 7.52 -2.72 -10.77
C ARG A 10 7.40 -4.01 -9.94
N LEU A 11 6.24 -4.25 -9.34
CA LEU A 11 5.97 -5.52 -8.66
C LEU A 11 5.94 -6.64 -9.70
N ILE A 12 5.16 -6.49 -10.77
CA ILE A 12 5.05 -7.50 -11.84
C ILE A 12 6.40 -7.83 -12.45
N GLU A 13 7.24 -6.83 -12.69
CA GLU A 13 8.61 -7.01 -13.15
C GLU A 13 9.47 -7.82 -12.16
N THR A 14 9.36 -7.48 -10.87
CA THR A 14 10.08 -8.18 -9.79
C THR A 14 9.67 -9.65 -9.71
N LEU A 15 8.37 -9.94 -9.76
CA LEU A 15 7.82 -11.31 -9.73
C LEU A 15 8.27 -12.09 -10.97
N LYS A 16 8.21 -11.47 -12.15
CA LYS A 16 8.67 -12.08 -13.40
C LYS A 16 10.17 -12.42 -13.36
N ARG A 17 11.01 -11.49 -12.92
CA ARG A 17 12.46 -11.70 -12.77
C ARG A 17 12.77 -12.83 -11.78
N SER A 18 12.02 -12.90 -10.68
CA SER A 18 12.19 -13.95 -9.67
C SER A 18 11.86 -15.34 -10.22
N ARG A 19 10.93 -15.44 -11.18
CA ARG A 19 10.52 -16.72 -11.79
C ARG A 19 11.42 -17.20 -12.93
N VAL A 20 11.86 -16.30 -13.81
CA VAL A 20 12.62 -16.66 -15.05
C VAL A 20 14.13 -16.45 -14.91
N GLY A 21 14.58 -15.82 -13.81
CA GLY A 21 15.98 -15.48 -13.59
C GLY A 21 16.47 -14.30 -14.45
N PRO A 22 17.75 -13.89 -14.29
CA PRO A 22 18.29 -12.66 -14.90
C PRO A 22 18.30 -12.65 -16.43
N ALA A 23 18.37 -13.84 -17.06
CA ALA A 23 18.41 -14.00 -18.52
C ALA A 23 17.02 -14.09 -19.17
N GLY A 24 15.95 -14.08 -18.38
CA GLY A 24 14.60 -14.47 -18.81
C GLY A 24 13.62 -13.35 -19.17
N VAL A 25 14.04 -12.08 -19.14
CA VAL A 25 13.13 -10.93 -19.35
C VAL A 25 13.03 -10.61 -20.85
N ALA A 26 12.55 -11.56 -21.65
CA ALA A 26 12.44 -11.36 -23.11
C ALA A 26 11.20 -10.56 -23.54
N ARG A 27 10.17 -10.46 -22.68
CA ARG A 27 8.93 -9.71 -22.98
C ARG A 27 8.82 -8.48 -22.07
N ALA A 28 8.32 -7.36 -22.58
CA ALA A 28 8.03 -6.20 -21.75
C ALA A 28 6.88 -6.50 -20.75
N VAL A 29 6.76 -5.74 -19.66
CA VAL A 29 5.66 -5.92 -18.69
C VAL A 29 4.32 -5.52 -19.31
N GLU A 30 4.36 -4.56 -20.22
CA GLU A 30 3.26 -4.00 -20.99
C GLU A 30 2.64 -5.03 -21.94
N GLU A 31 3.39 -6.05 -22.34
CA GLU A 31 2.91 -7.14 -23.19
C GLU A 31 2.16 -8.24 -22.42
N LEU A 32 2.16 -8.19 -21.09
CA LEU A 32 1.49 -9.20 -20.27
C LEU A 32 -0.02 -8.93 -20.24
N ASN A 33 -0.80 -9.93 -20.62
CA ASN A 33 -2.25 -9.87 -20.45
C ASN A 33 -2.65 -10.03 -18.97
N SER A 34 -3.90 -9.73 -18.65
CA SER A 34 -4.41 -9.78 -17.28
C SER A 34 -4.26 -11.15 -16.62
N MET A 35 -4.44 -12.25 -17.35
CA MET A 35 -4.29 -13.60 -16.79
C MET A 35 -2.83 -13.90 -16.42
N GLN A 36 -1.87 -13.49 -17.25
CA GLN A 36 -0.44 -13.65 -16.96
C GLN A 36 -0.02 -12.84 -15.73
N ARG A 37 -0.57 -11.64 -15.55
CA ARG A 37 -0.32 -10.80 -14.36
C ARG A 37 -0.90 -11.45 -13.10
N VAL A 38 -2.12 -11.99 -13.19
CA VAL A 38 -2.75 -12.77 -12.10
C VAL A 38 -1.92 -14.00 -11.73
N GLU A 39 -1.40 -14.72 -12.73
CA GLU A 39 -0.55 -15.89 -12.49
C GLU A 39 0.73 -15.51 -11.72
N LEU A 40 1.37 -14.40 -12.07
CA LEU A 40 2.57 -13.93 -11.34
C LEU A 40 2.25 -13.60 -9.88
N VAL A 41 1.17 -12.84 -9.63
CA VAL A 41 0.77 -12.42 -8.27
C VAL A 41 0.37 -13.62 -7.41
N ASN A 42 -0.42 -14.56 -7.95
CA ASN A 42 -0.89 -15.72 -7.20
C ASN A 42 0.21 -16.72 -6.86
N ASN A 43 1.27 -16.80 -7.67
CA ASN A 43 2.38 -17.74 -7.45
C ASN A 43 3.40 -17.25 -6.42
N ASP A 44 3.41 -15.97 -6.08
CA ASP A 44 4.34 -15.41 -5.10
C ASP A 44 3.65 -14.36 -4.19
N PRO A 45 2.69 -14.80 -3.35
CA PRO A 45 1.96 -13.92 -2.45
C PRO A 45 2.85 -13.30 -1.35
N VAL A 46 3.97 -13.92 -1.03
CA VAL A 46 4.92 -13.41 -0.03
C VAL A 46 5.61 -12.15 -0.55
N SER A 47 6.12 -12.18 -1.78
CA SER A 47 6.71 -10.98 -2.40
C SER A 47 5.68 -9.86 -2.55
N CYS A 48 4.44 -10.18 -2.92
CA CYS A 48 3.33 -9.22 -2.98
C CYS A 48 3.10 -8.54 -1.62
N ALA A 49 2.99 -9.31 -0.54
CA ALA A 49 2.81 -8.77 0.82
C ALA A 49 3.99 -7.90 1.26
N ILE A 50 5.23 -8.32 0.98
CA ILE A 50 6.45 -7.55 1.29
C ILE A 50 6.44 -6.22 0.50
N TYR A 51 6.09 -6.26 -0.78
CA TYR A 51 6.04 -5.07 -1.63
C TYR A 51 4.99 -4.07 -1.12
N THR A 52 3.77 -4.54 -0.84
CA THR A 52 2.69 -3.71 -0.27
C THR A 52 3.13 -3.07 1.05
N HIS A 53 3.77 -3.84 1.94
CA HIS A 53 4.29 -3.32 3.20
C HIS A 53 5.37 -2.23 2.99
N ARG A 54 6.28 -2.42 2.03
CA ARG A 54 7.32 -1.43 1.70
C ARG A 54 6.75 -0.14 1.16
N ILE A 55 5.79 -0.22 0.23
CA ILE A 55 5.08 0.96 -0.30
C ILE A 55 4.39 1.71 0.84
N PHE A 56 3.68 0.99 1.72
CA PHE A 56 3.04 1.60 2.87
C PHE A 56 4.05 2.32 3.79
N ASN A 57 5.19 1.71 4.08
CA ASN A 57 6.22 2.35 4.92
C ASN A 57 6.79 3.61 4.26
N VAL A 58 6.97 3.64 2.94
CA VAL A 58 7.39 4.85 2.22
C VAL A 58 6.34 5.95 2.34
N ILE A 59 5.07 5.63 2.11
CA ILE A 59 3.96 6.58 2.28
C ILE A 59 3.95 7.13 3.70
N LEU A 60 3.98 6.26 4.71
CA LEU A 60 3.97 6.66 6.10
C LEU A 60 5.18 7.55 6.45
N ASN A 61 6.38 7.24 5.95
CA ASN A 61 7.56 8.08 6.16
C ASN A 61 7.37 9.48 5.57
N ILE A 62 6.78 9.60 4.37
CA ILE A 62 6.47 10.89 3.76
C ILE A 62 5.44 11.64 4.62
N LEU A 63 4.38 10.98 5.06
CA LEU A 63 3.33 11.60 5.87
C LEU A 63 3.84 12.12 7.23
N ARG A 64 4.88 11.48 7.79
CA ARG A 64 5.52 11.87 9.06
C ARG A 64 6.64 12.91 8.90
N ASP A 65 7.19 13.10 7.69
CA ASP A 65 8.35 13.99 7.50
C ASP A 65 7.96 15.48 7.57
N LYS A 66 8.56 16.21 8.53
CA LYS A 66 8.31 17.65 8.77
C LYS A 66 8.70 18.58 7.61
N ARG A 67 9.47 18.11 6.63
CA ARG A 67 9.99 18.86 5.47
C ARG A 67 9.23 18.56 4.18
N CYS A 68 8.65 17.38 4.00
CA CYS A 68 7.92 17.05 2.76
C CYS A 68 6.50 16.52 2.94
N SER A 69 6.02 16.34 4.19
CA SER A 69 4.65 15.88 4.41
C SER A 69 3.63 16.81 3.75
N PRO A 70 2.62 16.26 3.06
CA PRO A 70 1.53 17.05 2.50
C PRO A 70 0.57 17.59 3.58
N PHE A 71 0.64 17.08 4.81
CA PHE A 71 -0.24 17.49 5.91
C PHE A 71 0.28 18.64 6.75
N LYS A 72 1.39 19.28 6.37
CA LYS A 72 1.93 20.39 7.14
C LYS A 72 0.90 21.52 7.38
N PRO A 73 0.92 22.12 8.58
CA PRO A 73 1.84 21.85 9.70
C PRO A 73 1.51 20.59 10.53
N TYR A 74 0.38 19.94 10.27
CA TYR A 74 -0.20 18.81 11.01
C TYR A 74 0.35 17.45 10.55
N VAL A 75 1.67 17.23 10.69
CA VAL A 75 2.29 15.96 10.27
C VAL A 75 1.76 14.77 11.06
N VAL A 76 1.85 13.56 10.50
CA VAL A 76 1.49 12.34 11.25
C VAL A 76 2.46 12.14 12.42
N VAL A 77 1.95 12.06 13.64
CA VAL A 77 2.74 11.79 14.86
C VAL A 77 2.66 10.33 15.29
N ASP A 78 1.49 9.71 15.12
CA ASP A 78 1.22 8.33 15.47
C ASP A 78 0.26 7.66 14.46
N PHE A 79 0.22 6.34 14.45
CA PHE A 79 -0.64 5.57 13.55
C PHE A 79 -0.95 4.18 14.11
N PHE A 80 -2.13 3.69 13.75
CA PHE A 80 -2.51 2.29 13.90
C PHE A 80 -2.69 1.70 12.51
N LYS A 81 -2.13 0.50 12.26
CA LYS A 81 -2.37 -0.23 11.01
C LYS A 81 -2.85 -1.64 11.30
N ARG A 82 -3.82 -2.09 10.50
CA ARG A 82 -4.27 -3.48 10.43
C ARG A 82 -4.12 -3.97 9.01
N VAL A 83 -3.42 -5.10 8.85
CA VAL A 83 -3.24 -5.76 7.56
C VAL A 83 -4.22 -6.93 7.49
N GLU A 84 -5.04 -6.94 6.47
CA GLU A 84 -5.97 -8.03 6.17
C GLU A 84 -5.68 -8.58 4.78
N PHE A 85 -5.96 -9.86 4.57
CA PHE A 85 -5.82 -10.48 3.26
C PHE A 85 -7.21 -10.69 2.67
N GLN A 86 -7.49 -10.00 1.57
CA GLN A 86 -8.76 -10.14 0.87
C GLN A 86 -8.84 -11.48 0.14
N GLU A 87 -10.03 -11.80 -0.39
CA GLU A 87 -10.22 -12.98 -1.22
C GLU A 87 -9.16 -12.99 -2.35
N ARG A 88 -8.43 -14.11 -2.48
CA ARG A 88 -7.24 -14.31 -3.33
C ARG A 88 -5.89 -13.86 -2.74
N GLY A 89 -5.82 -13.49 -1.47
CA GLY A 89 -4.55 -13.28 -0.75
C GLY A 89 -3.88 -11.93 -1.00
N SER A 90 -4.60 -10.97 -1.59
CA SER A 90 -4.12 -9.59 -1.76
C SER A 90 -4.11 -8.87 -0.41
N ALA A 91 -2.98 -8.26 -0.07
CA ALA A 91 -2.86 -7.49 1.17
C ALA A 91 -3.68 -6.19 1.10
N HIS A 92 -4.44 -5.90 2.15
CA HIS A 92 -5.25 -4.70 2.31
C HIS A 92 -4.92 -4.06 3.66
N ILE A 93 -4.53 -2.79 3.64
CA ILE A 93 -4.05 -2.09 4.83
C ILE A 93 -5.06 -1.03 5.24
N HIS A 94 -5.71 -1.24 6.38
CA HIS A 94 -6.49 -0.22 7.07
C HIS A 94 -5.58 0.58 7.99
N THR A 95 -5.67 1.90 7.96
CA THR A 95 -4.81 2.78 8.77
C THR A 95 -5.60 3.90 9.40
N ILE A 96 -5.35 4.16 10.69
CA ILE A 96 -5.78 5.37 11.40
C ILE A 96 -4.52 6.19 11.67
N LEU A 97 -4.57 7.49 11.42
CA LEU A 97 -3.46 8.43 11.55
C LEU A 97 -3.80 9.50 12.58
N TRP A 98 -2.87 9.78 13.49
CA TRP A 98 -2.95 10.91 14.41
C TRP A 98 -2.05 12.01 13.90
N LEU A 99 -2.63 13.20 13.73
CA LEU A 99 -1.92 14.36 13.24
C LEU A 99 -1.46 15.24 14.41
N ASP A 100 -0.29 15.85 14.25
CA ASP A 100 0.19 16.91 15.13
C ASP A 100 -0.83 18.04 15.17
N ASN A 101 -1.04 18.69 16.31
CA ASN A 101 -2.03 19.75 16.50
C ASN A 101 -3.44 19.45 15.95
N ALA A 102 -3.88 18.18 16.01
CA ALA A 102 -5.27 17.85 15.71
C ALA A 102 -6.23 18.64 16.63
N PRO A 103 -7.42 19.04 16.13
CA PRO A 103 -8.41 19.77 16.93
C PRO A 103 -8.67 19.09 18.27
N GLN A 104 -8.62 19.87 19.34
CA GLN A 104 -9.05 19.44 20.66
C GLN A 104 -10.53 19.79 20.78
N ASP A 105 -11.40 18.92 20.28
CA ASP A 105 -12.83 19.08 20.56
C ASP A 105 -13.07 18.77 22.04
N GLU A 106 -13.86 19.60 22.72
CA GLU A 106 -14.36 19.23 24.04
C GLU A 106 -15.21 17.97 23.88
N VAL A 107 -14.75 16.86 24.46
CA VAL A 107 -15.51 15.60 24.46
C VAL A 107 -16.76 15.81 25.31
N SER A 108 -17.81 16.31 24.66
CA SER A 108 -19.13 16.58 25.22
C SER A 108 -20.10 15.51 24.72
N GLY A 109 -21.00 15.06 25.59
CA GLY A 109 -22.08 14.13 25.24
C GLY A 109 -23.05 14.68 24.18
N ASP A 110 -23.01 15.99 23.93
CA ASP A 110 -23.81 16.71 22.93
C ASP A 110 -23.05 16.98 21.62
N MET A 111 -21.95 16.26 21.35
CA MET A 111 -21.23 16.37 20.07
C MET A 111 -22.22 16.21 18.90
N PRO A 112 -22.38 17.23 18.03
CA PRO A 112 -23.23 17.10 16.86
C PRO A 112 -22.67 15.96 16.03
N ARG A 113 -23.56 15.04 15.61
CA ARG A 113 -23.16 13.93 14.74
C ARG A 113 -22.36 14.51 13.58
N THR A 114 -21.13 14.03 13.39
CA THR A 114 -20.37 14.28 12.17
C THR A 114 -21.26 13.89 10.99
N LEU A 115 -21.65 14.90 10.20
CA LEU A 115 -22.49 14.75 9.01
C LEU A 115 -21.85 13.82 7.99
#